data_AF-A0A968RZE9-F1
#
_entry.id   AF-A0A968RZE9-F1
#
_cell.length_a   1.000
_cell.length_b   1.000
_cell.length_c   1.000
_cell.angle_alpha   90.00
_cell.angle_beta   90.00
_cell.angle_gamma   90.00
#
_symmetry.space_group_name_H-M   'P 1'
#
loop_
_entity.id
_entity.type
_entity.pdbx_description
1 polymer ?
#
loop_
_entity_poly.entity_id
_entity_poly.type
_entity_poly.pdbx_seq_one_letter_code
_entity_poly.pdbx_strand_id
1 'polypeptide(L)'
;MRKMFNYYLFNPSYVDAATNVLEDNLQTLQGLFSIRKPNETFLKHDSIWDIKVADGTFAEVAFSSFHDKQFSNQVLPQLLQQINSVETQIESIDDFNDRFRIYNAFYGINFQGIPEENCICDLTSYNNFYEKNNWELTPQTLWERREELFSRIIFCPNVEAQIRKIGGTYLQQIIDKIRLLDNYAISCWNEGNFSYGNANNNAALNISPESNSTMNQQDLDQL
;
A
#
# COMPACT_ATOMS: atom_id res chain seq x y z
N MET A 1 7.42 2.34 11.31
CA MET A 1 7.15 2.30 9.86
C MET A 1 6.17 3.43 9.54
N ARG A 2 6.48 4.31 8.57
CA ARG A 2 5.57 5.40 8.18
C ARG A 2 4.57 4.86 7.17
N LYS A 3 3.27 5.07 7.39
CA LYS A 3 2.20 4.58 6.52
C LYS A 3 2.12 5.46 5.26
N MET A 4 1.84 4.84 4.12
CA MET A 4 1.88 5.47 2.80
C MET A 4 0.54 5.38 2.10
N PHE A 5 -0.10 4.22 2.12
CA PHE A 5 -1.43 4.04 1.56
C PHE A 5 -2.48 4.50 2.56
N ASN A 6 -3.35 5.42 2.15
CA ASN A 6 -4.41 5.94 3.00
C ASN A 6 -5.78 5.72 2.33
N TYR A 7 -6.68 5.10 3.07
CA TYR A 7 -8.05 4.82 2.64
C TYR A 7 -9.01 5.59 3.55
N TYR A 8 -9.70 6.60 3.02
CA TYR A 8 -10.65 7.41 3.79
C TYR A 8 -12.08 6.98 3.51
N LEU A 9 -12.84 6.64 4.54
CA LEU A 9 -14.28 6.39 4.44
C LEU A 9 -14.98 7.69 4.03
N PHE A 10 -15.41 7.75 2.76
CA PHE A 10 -15.83 8.98 2.13
C PHE A 10 -17.31 9.26 2.38
N ASN A 11 -17.59 10.22 3.27
CA ASN A 11 -18.95 10.52 3.73
C ASN A 11 -19.98 10.69 2.59
N PRO A 12 -19.72 11.48 1.53
CA PRO A 12 -20.69 11.65 0.45
C PRO A 12 -21.08 10.34 -0.23
N SER A 13 -20.23 9.32 -0.17
CA SER A 13 -20.50 8.04 -0.82
C SER A 13 -21.58 7.18 -0.17
N TYR A 14 -21.95 7.51 1.07
CA TYR A 14 -22.95 6.78 1.84
C TYR A 14 -24.33 7.45 1.83
N VAL A 15 -24.44 8.66 1.28
CA VAL A 15 -25.71 9.40 1.22
C VAL A 15 -26.75 8.58 0.48
N ASP A 16 -27.93 8.44 1.08
CA ASP A 16 -29.08 7.67 0.56
C ASP A 16 -28.79 6.18 0.27
N ALA A 17 -27.69 5.63 0.81
CA ALA A 17 -27.38 4.21 0.65
C ALA A 17 -28.49 3.33 1.28
N ALA A 18 -28.90 2.29 0.57
CA ALA A 18 -29.83 1.29 1.09
C ALA A 18 -29.16 0.47 2.21
N THR A 19 -29.94 0.05 3.21
CA THR A 19 -29.43 -0.68 4.38
C THR A 19 -28.59 -1.91 4.01
N ASN A 20 -29.06 -2.74 3.07
CA ASN A 20 -28.33 -3.93 2.62
C ASN A 20 -27.01 -3.58 1.91
N VAL A 21 -27.00 -2.53 1.09
CA VAL A 21 -25.79 -2.09 0.38
C VAL A 21 -24.75 -1.54 1.35
N LEU A 22 -25.20 -0.81 2.38
CA LEU A 22 -24.32 -0.33 3.45
C LEU A 22 -23.72 -1.49 4.24
N GLU A 23 -24.52 -2.50 4.57
CA GLU A 23 -24.06 -3.71 5.27
C GLU A 23 -23.02 -4.48 4.45
N ASP A 24 -23.31 -4.76 3.18
CA ASP A 24 -22.40 -5.47 2.26
C ASP A 24 -21.06 -4.71 2.09
N ASN A 25 -21.12 -3.37 2.02
CA ASN A 25 -19.93 -2.53 1.95
C ASN A 25 -19.09 -2.67 3.22
N LEU A 26 -19.67 -2.57 4.41
CA LEU A 26 -18.90 -2.70 5.65
C LEU A 26 -18.37 -4.12 5.90
N GLN A 27 -19.06 -5.15 5.43
CA GLN A 27 -18.53 -6.52 5.42
C GLN A 27 -17.32 -6.63 4.46
N THR A 28 -17.41 -6.00 3.29
CA THR A 28 -16.28 -5.91 2.36
C THR A 28 -15.09 -5.21 3.00
N LEU A 29 -15.31 -4.09 3.69
CA LEU A 29 -14.28 -3.37 4.45
C LEU A 29 -13.60 -4.28 5.48
N GLN A 30 -14.37 -5.11 6.19
CA GLN A 30 -13.83 -6.10 7.14
C GLN A 30 -12.92 -7.13 6.45
N GLY A 31 -13.30 -7.57 5.25
CA GLY A 31 -12.47 -8.42 4.39
C GLY A 31 -11.14 -7.76 4.02
N LEU A 32 -11.18 -6.49 3.60
CA LEU A 32 -9.98 -5.71 3.27
C LEU A 32 -9.06 -5.54 4.50
N PHE A 33 -9.64 -5.25 5.66
CA PHE A 33 -8.90 -5.14 6.91
C PHE A 33 -8.14 -6.42 7.25
N SER A 34 -8.66 -7.60 6.90
CA SER A 34 -8.03 -8.88 7.19
C SER A 34 -6.78 -9.15 6.33
N ILE A 35 -6.68 -8.51 5.16
CA ILE A 35 -5.55 -8.70 4.21
C ILE A 35 -4.61 -7.49 4.11
N ARG A 36 -4.94 -6.41 4.82
CA ARG A 36 -4.23 -5.12 4.78
C ARG A 36 -2.75 -5.24 5.07
N LYS A 37 -1.93 -4.42 4.41
CA LYS A 37 -0.48 -4.37 4.63
C LYS A 37 -0.11 -3.42 5.79
N PRO A 38 1.07 -3.62 6.43
CA PRO A 38 1.50 -2.78 7.56
C PRO A 38 1.68 -1.28 7.23
N ASN A 39 1.86 -0.95 5.95
CA ASN A 39 2.05 0.41 5.45
C ASN A 39 0.72 1.12 5.11
N GLU A 40 -0.42 0.51 5.42
CA GLU A 40 -1.76 1.05 5.13
C GLU A 40 -2.40 1.71 6.36
N THR A 41 -3.14 2.79 6.10
CA THR A 41 -3.98 3.51 7.06
C THR A 41 -5.42 3.54 6.55
N PHE A 42 -6.36 3.22 7.43
CA PHE A 42 -7.76 3.53 7.21
C PHE A 42 -8.15 4.71 8.09
N LEU A 43 -8.88 5.65 7.49
CA LEU A 43 -9.23 6.94 8.06
C LEU A 43 -10.75 7.15 8.00
N LYS A 44 -11.30 7.87 8.98
CA LYS A 44 -12.67 8.38 8.97
C LYS A 44 -12.73 9.74 9.63
N HIS A 45 -13.75 10.52 9.30
CA HIS A 45 -14.17 11.64 10.13
C HIS A 45 -15.42 11.24 10.93
N ASP A 46 -15.54 11.68 12.18
CA ASP A 46 -16.63 11.22 13.06
C ASP A 46 -18.03 11.69 12.64
N SER A 47 -18.15 12.67 11.76
CA SER A 47 -19.44 12.99 11.15
C SER A 47 -20.01 11.87 10.27
N ILE A 48 -19.25 10.80 10.01
CA ILE A 48 -19.75 9.61 9.30
C ILE A 48 -21.00 9.05 9.97
N TRP A 49 -21.08 9.15 11.30
CA TRP A 49 -22.20 8.64 12.10
C TRP A 49 -23.52 9.36 11.79
N ASP A 50 -23.46 10.62 11.39
CA ASP A 50 -24.62 11.48 11.18
C ASP A 50 -25.10 11.52 9.71
N ILE A 51 -24.41 10.83 8.80
CA ILE A 51 -24.78 10.78 7.38
C ILE A 51 -26.19 10.20 7.26
N LYS A 52 -27.02 10.85 6.45
CA LYS A 52 -28.35 10.34 6.09
C LYS A 52 -28.23 9.26 5.03
N VAL A 53 -28.62 8.06 5.41
CA VAL A 53 -28.79 6.90 4.54
C VAL A 53 -30.30 6.68 4.34
N ALA A 54 -30.70 5.74 3.48
CA ALA A 54 -32.11 5.58 3.09
C ALA A 54 -33.08 5.44 4.28
N ASP A 55 -32.67 4.70 5.31
CA ASP A 55 -33.53 4.30 6.44
C ASP A 55 -33.16 4.99 7.78
N GLY A 56 -32.41 6.09 7.75
CA GLY A 56 -32.03 6.82 8.97
C GLY A 56 -30.65 7.47 8.90
N THR A 57 -29.98 7.56 10.04
CA THR A 57 -28.54 7.88 10.08
C THR A 57 -27.69 6.64 9.89
N PHE A 58 -26.45 6.82 9.42
CA PHE A 58 -25.47 5.75 9.30
C PHE A 58 -25.35 4.94 10.60
N ALA A 59 -25.23 5.61 11.75
CA ALA A 59 -25.10 4.95 13.05
C ALA A 59 -26.35 4.14 13.42
N GLU A 60 -27.54 4.71 13.28
CA GLU A 60 -28.79 4.01 13.57
C GLU A 60 -28.92 2.73 12.73
N VAL A 61 -28.70 2.85 11.43
CA VAL A 61 -28.84 1.73 10.49
C VAL A 61 -27.78 0.66 10.74
N ALA A 62 -26.51 1.05 10.89
CA ALA A 62 -25.41 0.12 11.06
C ALA A 62 -25.48 -0.71 12.35
N PHE A 63 -26.03 -0.14 13.43
CA PHE A 63 -26.10 -0.82 14.73
C PHE A 63 -27.49 -1.37 15.08
N SER A 64 -28.54 -1.00 14.35
CA SER A 64 -29.91 -1.45 14.66
C SER A 64 -30.60 -2.18 13.51
N SER A 65 -30.29 -1.86 12.25
CA SER A 65 -31.09 -2.29 11.09
C SER A 65 -30.45 -3.39 10.25
N PHE A 66 -29.13 -3.61 10.36
CA PHE A 66 -28.42 -4.68 9.64
C PHE A 66 -29.01 -6.07 9.88
N HIS A 67 -29.01 -6.90 8.83
CA HIS A 67 -29.53 -8.27 8.89
C HIS A 67 -28.63 -9.15 9.76
N ASP A 68 -27.32 -9.07 9.57
CA ASP A 68 -26.33 -9.77 10.35
C ASP A 68 -26.12 -9.07 11.71
N LYS A 69 -26.87 -9.55 12.70
CA LYS A 69 -26.76 -9.09 14.09
C LYS A 69 -25.44 -9.46 14.74
N GLN A 70 -24.73 -10.48 14.28
CA GLN A 70 -23.42 -10.81 14.81
C GLN A 70 -22.39 -9.80 14.29
N PHE A 71 -22.42 -9.53 12.99
CA PHE A 71 -21.55 -8.53 12.37
C PHE A 71 -21.73 -7.16 13.01
N SER A 72 -22.96 -6.63 13.03
CA SER A 72 -23.27 -5.30 13.58
C SER A 72 -22.93 -5.13 15.06
N ASN A 73 -23.14 -6.15 15.90
CA ASN A 73 -22.93 -6.03 17.35
C ASN A 73 -21.51 -6.39 17.82
N GLN A 74 -20.78 -7.24 17.09
CA GLN A 74 -19.50 -7.77 17.56
C GLN A 74 -18.34 -7.37 16.66
N VAL A 75 -18.50 -7.47 15.35
CA VAL A 75 -17.41 -7.30 14.39
C VAL A 75 -17.25 -5.82 14.02
N LEU A 76 -18.34 -5.16 13.67
CA LEU A 76 -18.33 -3.78 13.22
C LEU A 76 -17.76 -2.81 14.27
N PRO A 77 -18.12 -2.87 15.56
CA PRO A 77 -17.53 -1.98 16.57
C PRO A 77 -16.00 -2.13 16.66
N GLN A 78 -15.49 -3.37 16.57
CA GLN A 78 -14.05 -3.65 16.62
C GLN A 78 -13.33 -3.21 15.34
N LEU A 79 -13.98 -3.32 14.19
CA LEU A 79 -13.47 -2.80 12.93
C LEU A 79 -13.32 -1.28 12.99
N LEU A 80 -14.37 -0.58 13.43
CA LEU A 80 -14.41 0.88 13.47
C LEU A 80 -13.41 1.47 14.48
N GLN A 81 -13.12 0.77 15.58
CA GLN A 81 -12.07 1.15 16.52
C GLN A 81 -10.66 1.09 15.92
N GLN A 82 -10.44 0.30 14.87
CA GLN A 82 -9.15 0.22 14.18
C GLN A 82 -9.00 1.28 13.08
N ILE A 83 -10.07 2.01 12.75
CA ILE A 83 -10.04 3.12 11.78
C ILE A 83 -9.70 4.40 12.53
N ASN A 84 -8.66 5.09 12.09
CA ASN A 84 -8.22 6.33 12.74
C ASN A 84 -9.19 7.47 12.43
N SER A 85 -9.61 8.22 13.46
CA SER A 85 -10.35 9.47 13.28
C SER A 85 -9.40 10.59 12.82
N VAL A 86 -9.83 11.38 11.85
CA VAL A 86 -9.21 12.66 11.47
C VAL A 86 -10.06 13.82 11.97
N GLU A 87 -9.42 14.96 12.28
CA GLU A 87 -10.09 16.14 12.86
C GLU A 87 -10.97 16.89 11.86
N THR A 88 -10.64 16.80 10.57
CA THR A 88 -11.28 17.56 9.50
C THR A 88 -11.72 16.62 8.40
N GLN A 89 -12.92 16.86 7.85
CA GLN A 89 -13.40 16.10 6.69
C GLN A 89 -12.45 16.27 5.50
N ILE A 90 -12.31 15.19 4.74
CA ILE A 90 -11.62 15.19 3.46
C ILE A 90 -12.68 15.22 2.37
N GLU A 91 -12.71 16.30 1.60
CA GLU A 91 -13.79 16.58 0.65
C GLU A 91 -13.43 16.22 -0.80
N SER A 92 -12.13 16.16 -1.12
CA SER A 92 -11.64 15.88 -2.48
C SER A 92 -10.29 15.18 -2.47
N ILE A 93 -9.88 14.65 -3.61
CA ILE A 93 -8.57 13.98 -3.75
C ILE A 93 -7.41 14.97 -3.59
N ASP A 94 -7.56 16.22 -4.03
CA ASP A 94 -6.55 17.26 -3.88
C ASP A 94 -6.35 17.59 -2.40
N ASP A 95 -7.44 17.80 -1.67
CA ASP A 95 -7.41 18.00 -0.22
C ASP A 95 -6.79 16.82 0.53
N PHE A 96 -7.07 15.60 0.07
CA PHE A 96 -6.46 14.40 0.63
C PHE A 96 -4.93 14.40 0.40
N ASN A 97 -4.50 14.69 -0.83
CA ASN A 97 -3.09 14.71 -1.23
C ASN A 97 -2.28 15.83 -0.54
N ASP A 98 -2.93 16.95 -0.20
CA ASP A 98 -2.30 18.04 0.56
C ASP A 98 -2.02 17.65 2.02
N ARG A 99 -2.85 16.79 2.60
CA ARG A 99 -2.80 16.43 4.03
C ARG A 99 -2.04 15.14 4.30
N PHE A 100 -2.12 14.16 3.39
CA PHE A 100 -1.60 12.81 3.60
C PHE A 100 -0.63 12.40 2.49
N ARG A 101 0.38 11.63 2.87
CA ARG A 101 1.44 11.19 1.96
C ARG A 101 0.90 10.28 0.86
N ILE A 102 1.52 10.42 -0.33
CA ILE A 102 1.62 9.53 -1.50
C ILE A 102 0.83 8.22 -1.39
N TYR A 103 -0.30 8.18 -2.10
CA TYR A 103 -1.29 7.09 -2.29
C TYR A 103 -2.52 7.18 -1.39
N ASN A 104 -3.41 8.10 -1.77
CA ASN A 104 -4.67 8.34 -1.11
C ASN A 104 -5.84 7.83 -1.96
N ALA A 105 -6.78 7.14 -1.34
CA ALA A 105 -7.99 6.65 -1.98
C ALA A 105 -9.19 6.75 -1.05
N PHE A 106 -10.36 6.91 -1.65
CA PHE A 106 -11.64 6.95 -0.97
C PHE A 106 -12.27 5.57 -0.93
N TYR A 107 -12.76 5.17 0.24
CA TYR A 107 -13.54 3.96 0.43
C TYR A 107 -15.02 4.31 0.58
N GLY A 108 -15.91 3.55 -0.08
CA GLY A 108 -17.31 3.95 -0.18
C GLY A 108 -18.17 3.07 -1.06
N ILE A 109 -19.41 3.53 -1.31
CA ILE A 109 -20.42 2.84 -2.12
C ILE A 109 -20.58 3.53 -3.48
N ASN A 110 -20.92 4.83 -3.47
CA ASN A 110 -21.20 5.59 -4.68
C ASN A 110 -20.34 6.85 -4.74
N PHE A 111 -19.46 6.96 -5.72
CA PHE A 111 -18.53 8.08 -5.82
C PHE A 111 -19.02 9.11 -6.82
N GLN A 112 -19.14 10.36 -6.37
CA GLN A 112 -19.46 11.50 -7.23
C GLN A 112 -18.32 12.50 -7.20
N GLY A 113 -17.83 12.90 -8.38
CA GLY A 113 -16.76 13.89 -8.51
C GLY A 113 -15.37 13.39 -8.09
N ILE A 114 -15.20 12.09 -7.85
CA ILE A 114 -13.92 11.47 -7.50
C ILE A 114 -13.43 10.64 -8.71
N PRO A 115 -12.14 10.74 -9.09
CA PRO A 115 -11.55 9.90 -10.12
C PRO A 115 -11.68 8.41 -9.79
N GLU A 116 -12.06 7.58 -10.78
CA GLU A 116 -12.31 6.14 -10.58
C GLU A 116 -11.10 5.41 -10.00
N GLU A 117 -9.89 5.81 -10.36
CA GLU A 117 -8.66 5.21 -9.85
C GLU A 117 -8.42 5.43 -8.35
N ASN A 118 -9.14 6.37 -7.73
CA ASN A 118 -9.09 6.64 -6.30
C ASN A 118 -10.32 6.10 -5.55
N CYS A 119 -11.22 5.38 -6.22
CA CYS A 119 -12.47 4.88 -5.67
C CYS A 119 -12.37 3.38 -5.33
N ILE A 120 -12.48 3.06 -4.04
CA ILE A 120 -12.39 1.68 -3.54
C ILE A 120 -13.75 1.27 -2.98
N CYS A 121 -14.40 0.31 -3.62
CA CYS A 121 -15.69 -0.25 -3.15
C CYS A 121 -15.64 -1.77 -2.97
N ASP A 122 -14.59 -2.43 -3.45
CA ASP A 122 -14.46 -3.89 -3.45
C ASP A 122 -12.98 -4.33 -3.39
N LEU A 123 -12.77 -5.65 -3.35
CA LEU A 123 -11.43 -6.25 -3.35
C LEU A 123 -10.66 -5.99 -4.65
N THR A 124 -11.36 -5.88 -5.78
CA THR A 124 -10.74 -5.67 -7.09
C THR A 124 -10.16 -4.26 -7.21
N SER A 125 -10.95 -3.23 -6.93
CA SER A 125 -10.54 -1.83 -6.86
C SER A 125 -9.44 -1.62 -5.83
N TYR A 126 -9.52 -2.26 -4.66
CA TYR A 126 -8.48 -2.24 -3.63
C TYR A 126 -7.14 -2.80 -4.16
N ASN A 127 -7.15 -4.00 -4.74
CA ASN A 127 -5.93 -4.62 -5.27
C ASN A 127 -5.37 -3.83 -6.45
N ASN A 128 -6.22 -3.34 -7.35
CA ASN A 128 -5.78 -2.52 -8.49
C ASN A 128 -5.09 -1.23 -8.02
N PHE A 129 -5.69 -0.53 -7.05
CA PHE A 129 -5.07 0.66 -6.47
C PHE A 129 -3.74 0.34 -5.80
N TYR A 130 -3.70 -0.73 -4.99
CA TYR A 130 -2.47 -1.14 -4.33
C TYR A 130 -1.39 -1.49 -5.36
N GLU A 131 -1.65 -2.40 -6.30
CA GLU A 131 -0.66 -2.88 -7.27
C GLU A 131 -0.12 -1.76 -8.18
N LYS A 132 -1.01 -0.89 -8.68
CA LYS A 132 -0.63 0.24 -9.53
C LYS A 132 0.37 1.17 -8.82
N ASN A 133 0.07 1.52 -7.58
CA ASN A 133 0.85 2.50 -6.82
C ASN A 133 2.02 1.88 -6.04
N ASN A 134 1.97 0.57 -5.75
CA ASN A 134 3.00 -0.15 -5.01
C ASN A 134 4.38 -0.09 -5.68
N TRP A 135 4.40 -0.02 -7.01
CA TRP A 135 5.63 0.04 -7.81
C TRP A 135 5.93 1.42 -8.38
N GLU A 136 5.07 2.41 -8.17
CA GLU A 136 5.41 3.80 -8.42
C GLU A 136 6.37 4.24 -7.31
N LEU A 137 7.67 4.17 -7.59
CA LEU A 137 8.71 4.45 -6.62
C LEU A 137 9.53 5.65 -7.07
N THR A 138 9.77 6.56 -6.13
CA THR A 138 10.80 7.59 -6.19
C THR A 138 12.05 7.04 -5.49
N PRO A 139 13.23 7.66 -5.65
CA PRO A 139 14.42 7.25 -4.91
C PRO A 139 14.19 7.20 -3.40
N GLN A 140 13.40 8.15 -2.88
CA GLN A 140 13.05 8.21 -1.47
C GLN A 140 12.10 7.07 -1.07
N THR A 141 11.02 6.84 -1.82
CA THR A 141 10.02 5.82 -1.45
C THR A 141 10.55 4.41 -1.66
N LEU A 142 11.42 4.17 -2.64
CA LEU A 142 12.18 2.93 -2.76
C LEU A 142 12.98 2.66 -1.49
N TRP A 143 13.75 3.66 -1.03
CA TRP A 143 14.56 3.49 0.17
C TRP A 143 13.74 3.25 1.44
N GLU A 144 12.67 4.04 1.64
CA GLU A 144 11.78 3.93 2.80
C GLU A 144 11.08 2.56 2.87
N ARG A 145 10.84 1.90 1.72
CA ARG A 145 10.07 0.65 1.62
C ARG A 145 10.90 -0.60 1.29
N ARG A 146 12.22 -0.48 1.16
CA ARG A 146 13.09 -1.55 0.64
C ARG A 146 12.93 -2.90 1.37
N GLU A 147 12.75 -2.89 2.68
CA GLU A 147 12.58 -4.11 3.50
C GLU A 147 11.22 -4.76 3.33
N GLU A 148 10.19 -3.98 2.98
CA GLU A 148 8.85 -4.48 2.67
C GLU A 148 8.81 -5.05 1.24
N LEU A 149 9.46 -4.36 0.30
CA LEU A 149 9.46 -4.70 -1.12
C LEU A 149 10.37 -5.88 -1.45
N PHE A 150 11.45 -6.08 -0.69
CA PHE A 150 12.46 -7.11 -0.95
C PHE A 150 12.77 -7.88 0.33
N SER A 151 12.29 -9.12 0.38
CA SER A 151 12.32 -9.93 1.61
C SER A 151 13.64 -10.67 1.82
N ARG A 152 14.43 -10.84 0.75
CA ARG A 152 15.70 -11.58 0.77
C ARG A 152 16.92 -10.69 0.52
N ILE A 153 16.71 -9.44 0.16
CA ILE A 153 17.79 -8.49 -0.12
C ILE A 153 17.95 -7.50 1.03
N ILE A 154 19.19 -7.40 1.53
CA ILE A 154 19.59 -6.38 2.49
C ILE A 154 20.36 -5.29 1.76
N PHE A 155 19.90 -4.05 1.90
CA PHE A 155 20.53 -2.89 1.29
C PHE A 155 21.60 -2.33 2.24
N CYS A 156 22.83 -2.18 1.75
CA CYS A 156 23.89 -1.51 2.49
C CYS A 156 23.57 -0.01 2.67
N PRO A 157 23.92 0.63 3.82
CA PRO A 157 23.58 2.02 4.08
C PRO A 157 24.01 3.02 3.00
N ASN A 158 25.18 2.81 2.39
CA ASN A 158 25.71 3.70 1.34
C ASN A 158 24.86 3.71 0.06
N VAL A 159 24.02 2.70 -0.15
CA VAL A 159 23.13 2.59 -1.31
C VAL A 159 22.05 3.68 -1.29
N GLU A 160 21.66 4.20 -0.12
CA GLU A 160 20.69 5.31 -0.04
C GLU A 160 21.17 6.53 -0.83
N ALA A 161 22.41 6.95 -0.57
CA ALA A 161 23.01 8.10 -1.22
C ALA A 161 23.15 7.87 -2.73
N GLN A 162 23.45 6.64 -3.15
CA GLN A 162 23.56 6.27 -4.56
C GLN A 162 22.20 6.32 -5.26
N ILE A 163 21.16 5.72 -4.68
CA ILE A 163 19.80 5.74 -5.20
C ILE A 163 19.30 7.19 -5.33
N ARG A 164 19.50 8.02 -4.30
CA ARG A 164 19.14 9.45 -4.32
C ARG A 164 19.88 10.23 -5.39
N LYS A 165 21.18 9.95 -5.59
CA LYS A 165 22.02 10.62 -6.60
C LYS A 165 21.65 10.24 -8.03
N ILE A 166 21.31 8.98 -8.28
CA ILE A 166 20.87 8.49 -9.60
C ILE A 166 19.56 9.16 -10.03
N GLY A 167 18.68 9.45 -9.07
CA GLY A 167 17.39 10.07 -9.36
C GLY A 167 16.44 9.13 -10.09
N GLY A 168 15.44 9.68 -10.80
CA GLY A 168 14.40 8.91 -11.46
C GLY A 168 14.80 8.20 -12.76
N THR A 169 15.86 8.67 -13.45
CA THR A 169 16.19 8.26 -14.82
C THR A 169 16.41 6.76 -14.99
N TYR A 170 17.10 6.13 -14.03
CA TYR A 170 17.43 4.70 -14.08
C TYR A 170 16.73 3.90 -12.98
N LEU A 171 15.85 4.54 -12.22
CA LEU A 171 15.27 3.95 -11.02
C LEU A 171 14.48 2.68 -11.33
N GLN A 172 13.64 2.71 -12.37
CA GLN A 172 12.85 1.54 -12.75
C GLN A 172 13.74 0.35 -13.16
N GLN A 173 14.81 0.61 -13.91
CA GLN A 173 15.74 -0.45 -14.32
C GLN A 173 16.45 -1.07 -13.10
N ILE A 174 16.81 -0.24 -12.12
CA ILE A 174 17.39 -0.69 -10.85
C ILE A 174 16.37 -1.56 -10.10
N ILE A 175 15.13 -1.09 -9.96
CA ILE A 175 14.04 -1.83 -9.29
C ILE A 175 13.84 -3.19 -9.97
N ASP A 176 13.73 -3.22 -11.30
CA ASP A 176 13.50 -4.46 -12.05
C ASP A 176 14.64 -5.47 -11.84
N LYS A 177 15.89 -5.00 -11.81
CA LYS A 177 17.05 -5.86 -11.51
C LYS A 177 17.05 -6.38 -10.08
N ILE A 178 16.71 -5.55 -9.11
CA ILE A 178 16.60 -5.96 -7.70
C ILE A 178 15.46 -6.98 -7.54
N ARG A 179 14.31 -6.79 -8.20
CA ARG A 179 13.20 -7.75 -8.20
C ARG A 179 13.62 -9.11 -8.75
N LEU A 180 14.36 -9.13 -9.86
CA LEU A 180 14.90 -10.37 -10.41
C LEU A 180 15.84 -11.06 -9.42
N LEU A 181 16.65 -10.30 -8.69
CA LEU A 181 17.57 -10.84 -7.69
C LEU A 181 16.82 -11.40 -6.47
N ASP A 182 15.79 -10.70 -5.98
CA ASP A 182 14.98 -11.14 -4.83
C ASP A 182 14.23 -12.43 -5.19
N ASN A 183 13.63 -12.48 -6.38
CA ASN A 183 12.95 -13.67 -6.90
C ASN A 183 13.90 -14.86 -7.04
N TYR A 184 15.10 -14.64 -7.58
CA TYR A 184 16.12 -15.70 -7.64
C TYR A 184 16.47 -16.21 -6.23
N ALA A 185 16.67 -15.30 -5.28
CA ALA A 185 16.97 -15.66 -3.90
C ALA A 185 15.84 -16.48 -3.26
N ILE A 186 14.58 -16.16 -3.55
CA ILE A 186 13.41 -16.89 -3.04
C ILE A 186 13.27 -18.27 -3.68
N SER A 187 13.44 -18.38 -5.00
CA SER A 187 13.06 -19.57 -5.76
C SER A 187 14.21 -20.56 -5.97
N CYS A 188 15.46 -20.10 -5.98
CA CYS A 188 16.59 -20.89 -6.45
C CYS A 188 17.74 -20.98 -5.44
N TRP A 189 17.95 -19.97 -4.59
CA TRP A 189 19.07 -19.93 -3.65
C TRP A 189 18.64 -20.27 -2.23
N ASN A 190 18.35 -21.56 -2.01
CA ASN A 190 17.83 -22.05 -0.72
C ASN A 190 18.93 -22.30 0.34
N GLU A 191 20.16 -22.58 -0.09
CA GLU A 191 21.30 -22.85 0.79
C GLU A 191 22.65 -22.59 0.09
N GLY A 192 23.72 -22.53 0.90
CA GLY A 192 25.10 -22.39 0.40
C GLY A 192 25.51 -20.96 0.04
N ASN A 193 26.73 -20.83 -0.49
CA ASN A 193 27.31 -19.54 -0.88
C ASN A 193 26.73 -19.04 -2.21
N PHE A 194 26.72 -17.72 -2.39
CA PHE A 194 26.31 -17.10 -3.64
C PHE A 194 27.17 -17.58 -4.81
N SER A 195 26.53 -17.84 -5.96
CA SER A 195 27.21 -18.25 -7.19
C SER A 195 26.69 -17.46 -8.39
N TYR A 196 27.55 -16.62 -8.97
CA TYR A 196 27.25 -15.84 -10.18
C TYR A 196 26.77 -16.73 -11.34
N GLY A 197 27.41 -17.89 -11.52
CA GLY A 197 27.04 -18.85 -12.57
C GLY A 197 25.65 -19.44 -12.34
N ASN A 198 25.34 -19.80 -11.09
CA ASN A 198 24.00 -20.30 -10.77
C ASN A 198 22.94 -19.20 -10.95
N ALA A 199 23.20 -17.99 -10.46
CA ALA A 199 22.31 -16.85 -10.63
C ALA A 199 22.04 -16.54 -12.10
N ASN A 200 23.06 -16.50 -12.96
CA ASN A 200 22.90 -16.23 -14.39
C ASN A 200 22.20 -17.36 -15.16
N ASN A 201 22.36 -18.61 -14.73
CA ASN A 201 21.70 -19.75 -15.35
C ASN A 201 20.21 -19.84 -14.99
N ASN A 202 19.82 -19.35 -13.81
CA ASN A 202 18.45 -19.46 -13.30
C ASN A 202 17.67 -18.14 -13.35
N ALA A 203 18.35 -17.00 -13.55
CA ALA A 203 17.74 -15.69 -13.64
C ALA A 203 18.50 -14.77 -14.62
N ALA A 204 17.79 -13.83 -15.26
CA ALA A 204 18.34 -12.89 -16.23
C ALA A 204 19.15 -11.73 -15.60
N LEU A 205 20.04 -12.07 -14.65
CA LEU A 205 20.82 -11.13 -13.87
C LEU A 205 22.12 -10.70 -14.60
N ASN A 206 22.72 -11.56 -15.42
CA ASN A 206 23.95 -11.30 -16.18
C ASN A 206 25.08 -10.67 -15.33
N ILE A 207 25.32 -11.27 -14.17
CA ILE A 207 26.33 -10.82 -13.22
C ILE A 207 27.69 -11.34 -13.69
N SER A 208 28.64 -10.42 -13.85
CA SER A 208 30.04 -10.76 -14.04
C SER A 208 30.81 -10.38 -12.78
N PRO A 209 31.75 -11.22 -12.32
CA PRO A 209 32.66 -10.80 -11.26
C PRO A 209 33.48 -9.61 -11.73
N GLU A 210 33.81 -8.72 -10.79
CA GLU A 210 34.74 -7.62 -11.06
C GLU A 210 36.08 -8.19 -11.53
N SER A 211 36.71 -7.52 -12.50
CA SER A 211 38.03 -7.93 -12.96
C SER A 211 39.07 -7.70 -11.86
N ASN A 212 40.07 -8.58 -11.77
CA ASN A 212 41.15 -8.48 -10.78
C ASN A 212 41.85 -7.09 -10.79
N SER A 213 41.92 -6.44 -11.96
CA SER A 213 42.45 -5.09 -12.11
C SER A 213 41.64 -4.02 -11.38
N THR A 214 40.32 -4.19 -11.28
CA THR A 214 39.43 -3.23 -10.61
C THR A 214 39.47 -3.42 -9.09
N MET A 215 39.53 -4.68 -8.63
CA MET A 215 39.67 -4.99 -7.20
C MET A 215 40.99 -4.45 -6.61
N ASN A 216 42.11 -4.64 -7.32
CA ASN A 216 43.42 -4.16 -6.87
C ASN A 216 43.53 -2.62 -6.80
N GLN A 217 42.66 -1.90 -7.50
CA GLN A 217 42.66 -0.44 -7.53
C GLN A 217 41.96 0.16 -6.30
N GLN A 218 40.91 -0.50 -5.79
CA GLN A 218 40.25 -0.10 -4.54
C GLN A 218 41.12 -0.32 -3.30
N ASP A 219 41.98 -1.34 -3.29
CA ASP A 219 42.94 -1.58 -2.20
C ASP A 219 44.03 -0.50 -2.13
N LEU A 220 44.34 0.15 -3.26
CA LEU A 220 45.31 1.24 -3.34
C LEU A 220 44.71 2.60 -2.94
N ASP A 221 43.42 2.83 -3.18
CA ASP A 221 42.72 4.07 -2.83
C ASP A 221 42.30 4.14 -1.34
N GLN A 222 42.53 3.06 -0.56
CA GLN A 222 42.30 3.00 0.89
C GLN A 222 43.61 3.12 1.73
N LEU A 223 44.75 3.37 1.09
CA LEU A 223 46.05 3.67 1.71
C LEU A 223 46.38 5.17 1.62
#